data_AF-A0AAV7SSJ3-F1
#
_entry.id   AF-A0AAV7SSJ3-F1
#
_cell.length_a   1.000
_cell.length_b   1.000
_cell.length_c   1.000
_cell.angle_alpha   90.00
_cell.angle_beta   90.00
_cell.angle_gamma   90.00
#
_symmetry.space_group_name_H-M   'P 1'
#
loop_
_entity.id
_entity.type
_entity.pdbx_description
1 polymer ?
#
loop_
_entity_poly.entity_id
_entity_poly.type
_entity_poly.pdbx_seq_one_letter_code
_entity_poly.pdbx_strand_id
1 'polypeptide(L)'
;MHLEVEKQTQDTCMHLEVKKETQDTYVHPEVVKETQNIYMHLEVEKETQDTYMHLEVEKETQDTYLHPEVEKETQDTYMYLEVEKETQDTYIHLEVKKETHDMYMPLEVEKETQDTYIHLEVEKETQGTYLHPEVEKETQDTYMYLEVEKETQDTHMHLEVKKETHNMYMPLEVEKETQDTYIHLEVQKERQDTYIHLEVEKETQDTYMHLEVKKESHDN
;
A
#
# COMPACT_ATOMS: atom_id res chain seq x y z
N MET A 1 11.32 15.59 7.99
CA MET A 1 12.30 14.73 8.67
C MET A 1 12.85 13.74 7.66
N HIS A 2 14.17 13.58 7.59
CA HIS A 2 14.80 12.60 6.73
C HIS A 2 15.74 11.75 7.59
N LEU A 3 15.67 10.43 7.42
CA LEU A 3 16.43 9.46 8.19
C LEU A 3 16.96 8.41 7.22
N GLU A 4 18.27 8.28 7.12
CA GLU A 4 18.91 7.34 6.20
C GLU A 4 19.76 6.35 7.01
N VAL A 5 19.58 5.06 6.73
CA VAL A 5 20.37 3.97 7.31
C VAL A 5 21.12 3.25 6.20
N GLU A 6 22.44 3.42 6.15
CA GLU A 6 23.28 2.70 5.19
C GLU A 6 24.05 1.53 5.85
N LYS A 7 23.87 0.33 5.29
CA LYS A 7 24.68 -0.88 5.53
C LYS A 7 24.71 -1.35 6.98
N GLN A 8 23.72 -2.14 7.39
CA GLN A 8 23.71 -2.80 8.70
C GLN A 8 23.75 -4.32 8.63
N THR A 9 24.20 -4.93 9.74
CA THR A 9 24.21 -6.39 9.96
C THR A 9 23.41 -6.81 11.18
N GLN A 10 22.63 -5.88 11.72
CA GLN A 10 21.79 -6.03 12.89
C GLN A 10 20.36 -5.62 12.53
N ASP A 11 19.37 -5.94 13.37
CA ASP A 11 18.01 -5.46 13.17
C ASP A 11 17.95 -3.92 13.22
N THR A 12 17.23 -3.32 12.28
CA THR A 12 16.92 -1.88 12.29
C THR A 12 15.49 -1.66 12.76
N CYS A 13 15.33 -0.80 13.77
CA CYS A 13 14.03 -0.37 14.25
C CYS A 13 13.95 1.16 14.21
N MET A 14 12.98 1.68 13.45
CA MET A 14 12.72 3.10 13.31
C MET A 14 11.30 3.40 13.78
N HIS A 15 11.18 4.34 14.71
CA HIS A 15 9.91 4.84 15.19
C HIS A 15 9.92 6.36 15.12
N LEU A 16 9.03 6.92 14.30
CA LEU A 16 8.87 8.36 14.13
C LEU A 16 7.42 8.73 14.43
N GLU A 17 7.26 9.79 15.23
CA GLU A 17 5.96 10.30 15.62
C GLU A 17 5.95 11.82 15.41
N VAL A 18 4.98 12.31 14.63
CA VAL A 18 4.73 13.72 14.39
C VAL A 18 3.37 14.09 14.98
N LYS A 19 3.37 15.13 15.83
CA LYS A 19 2.19 15.55 16.59
C LYS A 19 1.94 17.04 16.46
N LYS A 20 0.74 17.39 15.99
CA LYS A 20 0.18 18.76 16.02
C LYS A 20 1.01 19.76 15.24
N GLU A 21 1.03 19.59 13.94
CA GLU A 21 1.65 20.54 13.01
C GLU A 21 0.59 21.46 12.40
N THR A 22 1.02 22.68 12.04
CA THR A 22 0.19 23.64 11.29
C THR A 22 0.85 24.07 9.98
N GLN A 23 1.82 23.28 9.54
CA GLN A 23 2.64 23.45 8.35
C GLN A 23 2.79 22.08 7.72
N ASP A 24 3.15 22.04 6.43
CA ASP A 24 3.40 20.80 5.70
C ASP A 24 4.43 19.92 6.43
N THR A 25 4.09 18.64 6.59
CA THR A 25 4.95 17.61 7.15
C THR A 25 5.53 16.75 6.04
N TYR A 26 6.84 16.54 6.13
CA TYR A 26 7.57 15.67 5.22
C TYR A 26 8.28 14.60 6.05
N VAL A 27 8.11 13.32 5.74
CA VAL A 27 8.77 12.18 6.42
C VAL A 27 9.39 11.27 5.38
N HIS A 28 10.72 11.15 5.41
CA HIS A 28 11.50 10.42 4.41
C HIS A 28 12.51 9.45 5.05
N PRO A 29 12.08 8.32 5.64
CA PRO A 29 12.97 7.24 6.05
C PRO A 29 13.45 6.41 4.85
N GLU A 30 14.73 6.06 4.87
CA GLU A 30 15.40 5.27 3.85
C GLU A 30 16.33 4.25 4.52
N VAL A 31 16.26 2.98 4.09
CA VAL A 31 17.21 1.94 4.50
C VAL A 31 17.87 1.35 3.27
N VAL A 32 19.20 1.43 3.22
CA VAL A 32 20.02 0.94 2.11
C VAL A 32 20.94 -0.17 2.61
N LYS A 33 20.62 -1.41 2.23
CA LYS A 33 21.33 -2.66 2.56
C LYS A 33 21.24 -3.07 4.03
N GLU A 34 20.35 -4.01 4.31
CA GLU A 34 20.22 -4.70 5.60
C GLU A 34 20.46 -6.21 5.44
N THR A 35 21.01 -6.87 6.46
CA THR A 35 21.13 -8.35 6.48
C THR A 35 20.30 -9.03 7.55
N GLN A 36 19.70 -8.27 8.46
CA GLN A 36 18.68 -8.75 9.40
C GLN A 36 17.37 -8.03 9.13
N ASN A 37 16.46 -7.96 10.11
CA ASN A 37 15.09 -7.50 9.93
C ASN A 37 14.98 -5.97 9.99
N ILE A 38 14.03 -5.42 9.22
CA ILE A 38 13.63 -4.01 9.30
C ILE A 38 12.24 -3.88 9.95
N TYR A 39 12.13 -2.98 10.94
CA TYR A 39 10.87 -2.57 11.55
C TYR A 39 10.71 -1.06 11.47
N MET A 40 9.71 -0.57 10.73
CA MET A 40 9.39 0.85 10.62
C MET A 40 7.97 1.14 11.10
N HIS A 41 7.86 2.04 12.08
CA HIS A 41 6.61 2.63 12.53
C HIS A 41 6.63 4.14 12.35
N LEU A 42 5.65 4.68 11.62
CA LEU A 42 5.48 6.11 11.38
C LEU A 42 4.07 6.52 11.80
N GLU A 43 3.93 7.56 12.61
CA GLU A 43 2.62 8.05 13.05
C GLU A 43 2.52 9.58 12.89
N VAL A 44 1.44 10.04 12.24
CA VAL A 44 1.05 11.45 12.12
C VAL A 44 -0.35 11.63 12.73
N GLU A 45 -0.44 12.28 13.91
CA GLU A 45 -1.72 12.29 14.66
C GLU A 45 -2.65 13.45 14.25
N LYS A 46 -2.09 14.64 13.96
CA LYS A 46 -2.87 15.87 13.68
C LYS A 46 -2.08 16.84 12.84
N GLU A 47 -2.61 17.14 11.66
CA GLU A 47 -2.06 18.13 10.76
C GLU A 47 -3.14 19.05 10.18
N THR A 48 -2.79 20.31 9.92
CA THR A 48 -3.70 21.26 9.25
C THR A 48 -3.30 21.61 7.82
N GLN A 49 -2.15 21.12 7.35
CA GLN A 49 -1.63 21.28 5.99
C GLN A 49 -1.37 19.88 5.41
N ASP A 50 -0.62 19.81 4.30
CA ASP A 50 -0.38 18.58 3.55
C ASP A 50 0.71 17.72 4.22
N THR A 51 0.46 16.41 4.30
CA THR A 51 1.40 15.39 4.76
C THR A 51 1.99 14.63 3.58
N TYR A 52 3.32 14.54 3.56
CA TYR A 52 4.08 13.76 2.60
C TYR A 52 4.92 12.71 3.33
N MET A 53 4.65 11.44 3.09
CA MET A 53 5.45 10.33 3.58
C MET A 53 6.04 9.54 2.42
N HIS A 54 7.35 9.32 2.46
CA HIS A 54 8.07 8.53 1.47
C HIS A 54 8.98 7.54 2.19
N LEU A 55 8.73 6.26 2.04
CA LEU A 55 9.47 5.21 2.70
C LEU A 55 10.15 4.34 1.64
N GLU A 56 11.47 4.19 1.76
CA GLU A 56 12.27 3.40 0.82
C GLU A 56 13.10 2.33 1.56
N VAL A 57 13.02 1.08 1.08
CA VAL A 57 13.88 -0.04 1.51
C VAL A 57 14.57 -0.60 0.29
N GLU A 58 15.90 -0.48 0.23
CA GLU A 58 16.72 -1.04 -0.85
C GLU A 58 17.61 -2.19 -0.34
N LYS A 59 17.36 -3.39 -0.86
CA LYS A 59 18.12 -4.63 -0.60
C LYS A 59 18.06 -5.10 0.85
N GLU A 60 17.24 -6.11 1.10
CA GLU A 60 17.17 -6.80 2.38
C GLU A 60 17.31 -8.33 2.23
N THR A 61 17.92 -8.96 3.23
CA THR A 61 18.10 -10.42 3.25
C THR A 61 17.10 -11.14 4.17
N GLN A 62 16.48 -10.43 5.11
CA GLN A 62 15.44 -10.97 6.01
C GLN A 62 14.11 -10.22 5.79
N ASP A 63 13.30 -10.09 6.84
CA ASP A 63 11.89 -9.66 6.79
C ASP A 63 11.74 -8.14 7.00
N THR A 64 10.96 -7.49 6.14
CA THR A 64 10.54 -6.10 6.26
C THR A 64 9.15 -5.96 6.90
N TYR A 65 9.01 -5.08 7.90
CA TYR A 65 7.72 -4.70 8.50
C TYR A 65 7.52 -3.17 8.48
N LEU A 66 6.52 -2.69 7.73
CA LEU A 66 6.23 -1.27 7.52
C LEU A 66 4.82 -0.91 8.01
N HIS A 67 4.74 0.05 8.93
CA HIS A 67 3.49 0.44 9.59
C HIS A 67 3.32 1.98 9.65
N PRO A 68 2.89 2.64 8.55
CA PRO A 68 2.55 4.06 8.54
C PRO A 68 1.08 4.30 8.93
N GLU A 69 0.84 5.29 9.78
CA GLU A 69 -0.49 5.69 10.26
C GLU A 69 -0.70 7.22 10.19
N VAL A 70 -1.85 7.66 9.66
CA VAL A 70 -2.32 9.05 9.70
C VAL A 70 -3.68 9.11 10.39
N GLU A 71 -3.77 9.79 11.55
CA GLU A 71 -5.00 9.79 12.35
C GLU A 71 -5.97 10.90 11.92
N LYS A 72 -5.47 12.12 11.65
CA LYS A 72 -6.29 13.30 11.30
C LYS A 72 -5.54 14.30 10.44
N GLU A 73 -6.09 14.53 9.27
CA GLU A 73 -5.62 15.56 8.34
C GLU A 73 -6.75 16.45 7.84
N THR A 74 -6.45 17.73 7.64
CA THR A 74 -7.41 18.67 7.03
C THR A 74 -7.12 18.98 5.57
N GLN A 75 -5.93 18.69 5.06
CA GLN A 75 -5.57 18.86 3.65
C GLN A 75 -5.26 17.49 3.02
N ASP A 76 -4.39 17.43 2.03
CA ASP A 76 -4.11 16.22 1.23
C ASP A 76 -3.00 15.38 1.87
N THR A 77 -3.19 14.06 1.90
CA THR A 77 -2.15 13.10 2.30
C THR A 77 -1.56 12.38 1.09
N TYR A 78 -0.23 12.36 1.03
CA TYR A 78 0.54 11.63 0.03
C TYR A 78 1.45 10.60 0.72
N MET A 79 1.21 9.32 0.49
CA MET A 79 2.06 8.23 1.01
C MET A 79 2.64 7.41 -0.13
N TYR A 80 3.96 7.43 -0.24
CA TYR A 80 4.73 6.63 -1.18
C TYR A 80 5.55 5.59 -0.43
N LEU A 81 5.49 4.34 -0.87
CA LEU A 81 6.23 3.24 -0.27
C LEU A 81 6.86 2.40 -1.38
N GLU A 82 8.17 2.19 -1.27
CA GLU A 82 8.96 1.43 -2.22
C GLU A 82 9.84 0.40 -1.49
N VAL A 83 9.69 -0.86 -1.87
CA VAL A 83 10.53 -1.98 -1.38
C VAL A 83 11.18 -2.65 -2.58
N GLU A 84 12.51 -2.55 -2.64
CA GLU A 84 13.33 -3.11 -3.71
C GLU A 84 14.19 -4.27 -3.21
N LYS A 85 14.06 -5.44 -3.84
CA LYS A 85 14.94 -6.61 -3.68
C LYS A 85 14.97 -7.15 -2.26
N GLU A 86 14.02 -8.01 -1.94
CA GLU A 86 13.95 -8.70 -0.65
C GLU A 86 14.07 -10.21 -0.81
N THR A 87 14.76 -10.85 0.13
CA THR A 87 14.93 -12.31 0.10
C THR A 87 13.89 -13.05 0.96
N GLN A 88 13.26 -12.39 1.94
CA GLN A 88 12.20 -13.00 2.76
C GLN A 88 10.88 -12.22 2.60
N ASP A 89 10.08 -12.18 3.66
CA ASP A 89 8.68 -11.76 3.65
C ASP A 89 8.53 -10.26 3.94
N THR A 90 7.71 -9.60 3.15
CA THR A 90 7.32 -8.19 3.35
C THR A 90 5.93 -8.07 3.94
N TYR A 91 5.81 -7.29 5.02
CA TYR A 91 4.56 -6.96 5.67
C TYR A 91 4.34 -5.43 5.65
N ILE A 92 3.29 -4.98 4.98
CA ILE A 92 2.92 -3.57 4.89
C ILE A 92 1.51 -3.39 5.46
N HIS A 93 1.39 -2.54 6.48
CA HIS A 93 0.12 -2.13 7.07
C HIS A 93 0.00 -0.60 7.03
N LEU A 94 -0.94 -0.11 6.25
CA LEU A 94 -1.20 1.33 6.07
C LEU A 94 -2.59 1.66 6.62
N GLU A 95 -2.68 2.68 7.47
CA GLU A 95 -3.95 3.12 8.05
C GLU A 95 -4.12 4.64 7.96
N VAL A 96 -5.26 5.09 7.43
CA VAL A 96 -5.68 6.50 7.44
C VAL A 96 -7.07 6.60 8.06
N LYS A 97 -7.20 7.29 9.20
CA LYS A 97 -8.44 7.30 9.97
C LYS A 97 -9.41 8.44 9.65
N LYS A 98 -8.90 9.62 9.23
CA LYS A 98 -9.68 10.80 8.87
C LYS A 98 -8.92 11.75 7.97
N GLU A 99 -9.48 11.95 6.79
CA GLU A 99 -8.98 12.90 5.80
C GLU A 99 -10.13 13.82 5.35
N THR A 100 -9.87 15.13 5.32
CA THR A 100 -10.87 16.10 4.83
C THR A 100 -10.72 16.36 3.33
N HIS A 101 -9.56 16.03 2.75
CA HIS A 101 -9.22 16.26 1.36
C HIS A 101 -8.75 14.96 0.71
N ASP A 102 -8.04 15.03 -0.42
CA ASP A 102 -7.73 13.84 -1.21
C ASP A 102 -6.57 13.05 -0.60
N MET A 103 -6.65 11.72 -0.69
CA MET A 103 -5.56 10.82 -0.34
C MET A 103 -4.99 10.11 -1.56
N TYR A 104 -3.65 10.09 -1.66
CA TYR A 104 -2.91 9.40 -2.70
C TYR A 104 -1.92 8.38 -2.11
N MET A 105 -2.09 7.10 -2.46
CA MET A 105 -1.24 6.01 -1.99
C MET A 105 -0.67 5.15 -3.13
N PRO A 106 0.47 5.53 -3.71
CA PRO A 106 1.29 4.63 -4.51
C PRO A 106 2.11 3.68 -3.63
N LEU A 107 2.11 2.40 -3.98
CA LEU A 107 2.90 1.36 -3.32
C LEU A 107 3.57 0.50 -4.37
N GLU A 108 4.89 0.35 -4.30
CA GLU A 108 5.66 -0.47 -5.23
C GLU A 108 6.51 -1.51 -4.48
N VAL A 109 6.36 -2.77 -4.89
CA VAL A 109 7.14 -3.89 -4.37
C VAL A 109 7.79 -4.62 -5.54
N GLU A 110 9.11 -4.50 -5.63
CA GLU A 110 9.93 -5.08 -6.69
C GLU A 110 10.84 -6.20 -6.18
N LYS A 111 10.83 -7.35 -6.87
CA LYS A 111 11.76 -8.47 -6.71
C LYS A 111 11.82 -9.03 -5.28
N GLU A 112 10.80 -9.81 -4.94
CA GLU A 112 10.84 -10.67 -3.76
C GLU A 112 11.00 -12.14 -4.12
N THR A 113 11.63 -12.90 -3.22
CA THR A 113 11.65 -14.36 -3.31
C THR A 113 10.63 -15.09 -2.44
N GLN A 114 9.93 -14.41 -1.52
CA GLN A 114 8.88 -14.97 -0.67
C GLN A 114 7.56 -14.16 -0.72
N ASP A 115 6.80 -14.16 0.37
CA ASP A 115 5.43 -13.67 0.43
C ASP A 115 5.38 -12.16 0.68
N THR A 116 4.38 -11.50 0.06
CA THR A 116 4.01 -10.12 0.42
C THR A 116 2.62 -10.13 1.03
N TYR A 117 2.48 -9.42 2.14
CA TYR A 117 1.22 -9.11 2.79
C TYR A 117 1.02 -7.60 2.81
N ILE A 118 -0.02 -7.12 2.13
CA ILE A 118 -0.41 -5.71 2.10
C ILE A 118 -1.81 -5.58 2.71
N HIS A 119 -1.93 -4.70 3.71
CA HIS A 119 -3.18 -4.31 4.33
C HIS A 119 -3.31 -2.79 4.24
N LEU A 120 -4.30 -2.30 3.50
CA LEU A 120 -4.62 -0.87 3.42
C LEU A 120 -6.02 -0.63 4.00
N GLU A 121 -6.11 0.28 4.97
CA GLU A 121 -7.36 0.68 5.61
C GLU A 121 -7.53 2.20 5.55
N VAL A 122 -8.70 2.63 5.06
CA VAL A 122 -9.10 4.03 4.97
C VAL A 122 -10.44 4.20 5.64
N GLU A 123 -10.47 4.89 6.78
CA GLU A 123 -11.67 5.25 7.51
C GLU A 123 -12.00 6.73 7.24
N LYS A 124 -13.24 7.04 6.87
CA LYS A 124 -13.80 8.41 6.83
C LYS A 124 -12.99 9.41 6.00
N GLU A 125 -13.26 9.43 4.71
CA GLU A 125 -12.71 10.42 3.79
C GLU A 125 -13.80 11.32 3.21
N THR A 126 -13.54 12.63 3.23
CA THR A 126 -14.51 13.61 2.71
C THR A 126 -14.33 13.84 1.20
N GLN A 127 -13.12 13.70 0.65
CA GLN A 127 -12.90 13.80 -0.81
C GLN A 127 -12.50 12.45 -1.39
N GLY A 128 -11.68 12.42 -2.44
CA GLY A 128 -11.46 11.22 -3.25
C GLY A 128 -10.22 10.44 -2.85
N THR A 129 -10.36 9.12 -2.79
CA THR A 129 -9.27 8.18 -2.50
C THR A 129 -8.63 7.64 -3.78
N TYR A 130 -7.30 7.66 -3.89
CA TYR A 130 -6.54 7.05 -5.00
C TYR A 130 -5.51 6.02 -4.49
N LEU A 131 -5.75 4.74 -4.77
CA LEU A 131 -4.88 3.63 -4.36
C LEU A 131 -4.24 2.96 -5.57
N HIS A 132 -2.90 2.98 -5.65
CA HIS A 132 -2.14 2.39 -6.75
C HIS A 132 -1.06 1.41 -6.25
N PRO A 133 -1.41 0.18 -5.83
CA PRO A 133 -0.41 -0.85 -5.54
C PRO A 133 0.11 -1.51 -6.83
N GLU A 134 1.42 -1.68 -6.94
CA GLU A 134 2.11 -2.45 -7.97
C GLU A 134 3.03 -3.49 -7.32
N VAL A 135 2.93 -4.74 -7.79
CA VAL A 135 3.74 -5.85 -7.29
C VAL A 135 4.37 -6.60 -8.46
N GLU A 136 5.70 -6.54 -8.57
CA GLU A 136 6.50 -7.26 -9.56
C GLU A 136 7.40 -8.30 -8.87
N LYS A 137 7.10 -9.60 -9.07
CA LYS A 137 7.74 -10.71 -8.34
C LYS A 137 8.19 -11.89 -9.21
N GLU A 138 9.27 -12.54 -8.78
CA GLU A 138 9.76 -13.80 -9.37
C GLU A 138 9.12 -15.04 -8.71
N THR A 139 9.03 -15.11 -7.37
CA THR A 139 8.60 -16.34 -6.69
C THR A 139 7.72 -16.07 -5.45
N GLN A 140 6.50 -16.64 -5.45
CA GLN A 140 5.55 -16.83 -4.30
C GLN A 140 4.26 -15.96 -4.27
N ASP A 141 3.49 -16.13 -3.19
CA ASP A 141 2.10 -15.68 -3.03
C ASP A 141 2.04 -14.16 -2.71
N THR A 142 0.87 -13.58 -2.99
CA THR A 142 0.55 -12.20 -2.57
C THR A 142 -0.82 -12.20 -1.95
N TYR A 143 -0.90 -11.60 -0.77
CA TYR A 143 -2.12 -11.36 -0.03
C TYR A 143 -2.31 -9.85 0.05
N MET A 144 -3.42 -9.36 -0.48
CA MET A 144 -3.76 -7.95 -0.46
C MET A 144 -5.16 -7.79 0.10
N TYR A 145 -5.26 -7.05 1.20
CA TYR A 145 -6.53 -6.67 1.80
C TYR A 145 -6.69 -5.16 1.70
N LEU A 146 -7.83 -4.73 1.17
CA LEU A 146 -8.18 -3.33 1.01
C LEU A 146 -9.57 -3.10 1.60
N GLU A 147 -9.65 -2.15 2.52
CA GLU A 147 -10.89 -1.71 3.15
C GLU A 147 -11.03 -0.19 3.09
N VAL A 148 -12.15 0.27 2.54
CA VAL A 148 -12.50 1.70 2.47
C VAL A 148 -13.88 1.88 3.10
N GLU A 149 -13.93 2.54 4.26
CA GLU A 149 -15.16 2.79 5.02
C GLU A 149 -15.51 4.29 5.00
N LYS A 150 -16.75 4.62 4.62
CA LYS A 150 -17.35 5.97 4.65
C LYS A 150 -16.57 7.00 3.84
N GLU A 151 -16.83 7.04 2.55
CA GLU A 151 -16.35 8.10 1.67
C GLU A 151 -17.52 8.94 1.15
N THR A 152 -17.34 10.27 1.08
CA THR A 152 -18.39 11.13 0.49
C THR A 152 -18.23 11.36 -1.02
N GLN A 153 -17.07 11.03 -1.60
CA GLN A 153 -16.76 11.15 -3.04
C GLN A 153 -16.18 9.85 -3.67
N ASP A 154 -15.33 10.00 -4.69
CA ASP A 154 -14.92 8.97 -5.65
C ASP A 154 -13.68 8.17 -5.19
N THR A 155 -13.79 6.84 -5.14
CA THR A 155 -12.60 5.98 -5.00
C THR A 155 -12.11 5.56 -6.38
N HIS A 156 -10.80 5.66 -6.57
CA HIS A 156 -10.08 5.05 -7.67
C HIS A 156 -9.07 4.03 -7.14
N MET A 157 -9.22 2.79 -7.55
CA MET A 157 -8.28 1.70 -7.26
C MET A 157 -7.68 1.19 -8.56
N HIS A 158 -6.36 1.21 -8.65
CA HIS A 158 -5.60 0.58 -9.71
C HIS A 158 -4.62 -0.42 -9.12
N LEU A 159 -4.71 -1.68 -9.52
CA LEU A 159 -3.80 -2.71 -9.06
C LEU A 159 -3.16 -3.40 -10.25
N GLU A 160 -1.83 -3.46 -10.23
CA GLU A 160 -1.03 -4.21 -11.21
C GLU A 160 -0.19 -5.28 -10.51
N VAL A 161 -0.34 -6.52 -10.97
CA VAL A 161 0.42 -7.65 -10.44
C VAL A 161 1.07 -8.41 -11.59
N LYS A 162 2.39 -8.39 -11.65
CA LYS A 162 3.21 -9.17 -12.59
C LYS A 162 3.94 -10.28 -11.84
N LYS A 163 3.64 -11.54 -12.19
CA LYS A 163 4.15 -12.72 -11.46
C LYS A 163 4.55 -13.86 -12.37
N GLU A 164 5.57 -14.61 -11.96
CA GLU A 164 6.03 -15.78 -12.72
C GLU A 164 5.34 -17.10 -12.26
N THR A 165 5.14 -17.37 -10.96
CA THR A 165 4.88 -18.78 -10.52
C THR A 165 3.74 -19.12 -9.55
N HIS A 166 3.07 -18.19 -8.83
CA HIS A 166 2.23 -18.54 -7.65
C HIS A 166 0.89 -17.78 -7.50
N ASN A 167 0.15 -18.03 -6.40
CA ASN A 167 -1.24 -17.60 -6.19
C ASN A 167 -1.36 -16.13 -5.79
N MET A 168 -2.61 -15.65 -5.86
CA MET A 168 -2.98 -14.32 -5.43
C MET A 168 -4.34 -14.36 -4.73
N TYR A 169 -4.42 -13.72 -3.56
CA TYR A 169 -5.65 -13.59 -2.78
C TYR A 169 -5.93 -12.12 -2.51
N MET A 170 -7.09 -11.64 -2.96
CA MET A 170 -7.46 -10.22 -2.90
C MET A 170 -8.91 -10.04 -2.46
N PRO A 171 -9.16 -9.99 -1.13
CA PRO A 171 -10.35 -9.36 -0.57
C PRO A 171 -10.30 -7.83 -0.73
N LEU A 172 -11.32 -7.28 -1.38
CA LEU A 172 -11.64 -5.85 -1.41
C LEU A 172 -13.02 -5.65 -0.77
N GLU A 173 -13.11 -4.74 0.19
CA GLU A 173 -14.35 -4.30 0.82
C GLU A 173 -14.48 -2.78 0.72
N VAL A 174 -15.62 -2.31 0.22
CA VAL A 174 -15.91 -0.88 0.06
C VAL A 174 -17.30 -0.60 0.62
N GLU A 175 -17.36 0.07 1.78
CA GLU A 175 -18.60 0.54 2.41
C GLU A 175 -18.72 2.06 2.24
N LYS A 176 -19.67 2.53 1.42
CA LYS A 176 -19.77 3.96 1.02
C LYS A 176 -21.15 4.57 1.22
N GLU A 177 -21.14 5.86 1.52
CA GLU A 177 -22.35 6.66 1.70
C GLU A 177 -22.82 7.32 0.38
N THR A 178 -21.93 7.96 -0.42
CA THR A 178 -22.45 8.89 -1.47
C THR A 178 -21.94 8.87 -2.92
N GLN A 179 -20.86 8.22 -3.39
CA GLN A 179 -20.46 8.32 -4.83
C GLN A 179 -19.82 7.08 -5.53
N ASP A 180 -19.24 7.30 -6.71
CA ASP A 180 -18.72 6.32 -7.66
C ASP A 180 -17.51 5.54 -7.10
N THR A 181 -17.29 4.34 -7.66
CA THR A 181 -16.10 3.53 -7.39
C THR A 181 -15.56 3.01 -8.71
N TYR A 182 -14.29 3.28 -8.99
CA TYR A 182 -13.58 2.78 -10.15
C TYR A 182 -12.50 1.79 -9.70
N ILE A 183 -12.59 0.56 -10.18
CA ILE A 183 -11.65 -0.51 -9.85
C ILE A 183 -11.05 -1.04 -11.16
N HIS A 184 -9.74 -0.92 -11.29
CA HIS A 184 -8.96 -1.48 -12.39
C HIS A 184 -7.97 -2.50 -11.83
N LEU A 185 -8.09 -3.75 -12.26
CA LEU A 185 -7.22 -4.86 -11.83
C LEU A 185 -6.56 -5.49 -13.06
N GLU A 186 -5.23 -5.46 -13.12
CA GLU A 186 -4.45 -6.18 -14.13
C GLU A 186 -3.55 -7.23 -13.47
N VAL A 187 -3.67 -8.47 -13.93
CA VAL A 187 -2.90 -9.61 -13.43
C VAL A 187 -2.24 -10.31 -14.61
N GLN A 188 -0.90 -10.33 -14.64
CA GLN A 188 -0.11 -11.07 -15.61
C GLN A 188 0.62 -12.22 -14.90
N LYS A 189 0.36 -13.46 -15.34
CA LYS A 189 0.91 -14.67 -14.69
C LYS A 189 1.26 -15.78 -15.66
N GLU A 190 2.20 -16.67 -15.32
CA GLU A 190 2.42 -17.87 -16.15
C GLU A 190 1.59 -19.09 -15.69
N ARG A 191 1.59 -19.44 -14.38
CA ARG A 191 1.28 -20.83 -13.96
C ARG A 191 0.06 -21.08 -13.06
N GLN A 192 -0.34 -20.20 -12.14
CA GLN A 192 -1.27 -20.54 -11.04
C GLN A 192 -2.57 -19.72 -10.92
N ASP A 193 -3.29 -19.85 -9.79
CA ASP A 193 -4.66 -19.37 -9.56
C ASP A 193 -4.72 -17.93 -9.05
N THR A 194 -5.89 -17.30 -9.25
CA THR A 194 -6.19 -15.95 -8.78
C THR A 194 -7.55 -15.98 -8.09
N TYR A 195 -7.59 -15.56 -6.84
CA TYR A 195 -8.81 -15.47 -6.03
C TYR A 195 -9.06 -13.99 -5.69
N ILE A 196 -10.14 -13.44 -6.27
CA ILE A 196 -10.57 -12.07 -6.04
C ILE A 196 -11.96 -12.12 -5.42
N HIS A 197 -12.10 -11.51 -4.25
CA HIS A 197 -13.38 -11.29 -3.60
C HIS A 197 -13.62 -9.79 -3.55
N LEU A 198 -14.74 -9.34 -4.10
CA LEU A 198 -15.14 -7.94 -4.00
C LEU A 198 -16.50 -7.87 -3.32
N GLU A 199 -16.56 -7.08 -2.25
CA GLU A 199 -17.78 -6.66 -1.59
C GLU A 199 -17.92 -5.15 -1.67
N VAL A 200 -19.10 -4.69 -2.09
CA VAL A 200 -19.39 -3.27 -2.26
C VAL A 200 -20.77 -3.02 -1.67
N GLU A 201 -20.78 -2.36 -0.52
CA GLU A 201 -21.99 -1.89 0.15
C GLU A 201 -22.12 -0.38 -0.07
N LYS A 202 -23.23 0.05 -0.69
CA LYS A 202 -23.45 1.45 -1.05
C LYS A 202 -24.84 1.92 -0.67
N GLU A 203 -24.93 3.15 -0.18
CA GLU A 203 -26.22 3.82 -0.01
C GLU A 203 -26.73 4.43 -1.33
N THR A 204 -25.85 5.02 -2.15
CA THR A 204 -26.21 5.63 -3.46
C THR A 204 -25.03 5.66 -4.47
N GLN A 205 -25.28 5.46 -5.79
CA GLN A 205 -24.38 5.57 -6.99
C GLN A 205 -23.79 4.28 -7.63
N ASP A 206 -22.91 4.45 -8.65
CA ASP A 206 -22.42 3.45 -9.61
C ASP A 206 -21.08 2.80 -9.21
N THR A 207 -20.80 1.62 -9.74
CA THR A 207 -19.51 0.93 -9.60
C THR A 207 -19.01 0.46 -10.96
N TYR A 208 -17.79 0.87 -11.31
CA TYR A 208 -17.11 0.48 -12.54
C TYR A 208 -15.94 -0.44 -12.21
N MET A 209 -15.98 -1.66 -12.75
CA MET A 209 -14.90 -2.63 -12.60
C MET A 209 -14.34 -3.01 -13.97
N HIS A 210 -13.02 -2.97 -14.08
CA HIS A 210 -12.26 -3.60 -15.13
C HIS A 210 -11.31 -4.64 -14.52
N LEU A 211 -11.33 -5.86 -15.08
CA LEU A 211 -10.45 -6.95 -14.68
C LEU A 211 -9.83 -7.56 -15.95
N GLU A 212 -8.50 -7.53 -16.02
CA GLU A 212 -7.72 -8.22 -17.03
C GLU A 212 -6.82 -9.27 -16.38
N VAL A 213 -6.89 -10.51 -16.87
CA VAL A 213 -6.02 -11.61 -16.43
C VAL A 213 -5.34 -12.22 -17.65
N LYS A 214 -4.04 -11.98 -17.80
CA LYS A 214 -3.21 -12.53 -18.87
C LYS A 214 -2.45 -13.76 -18.36
N LYS A 215 -2.54 -14.87 -19.10
CA LYS A 215 -1.77 -16.09 -18.82
C LYS A 215 -0.74 -16.33 -19.92
N GLU A 216 0.54 -16.27 -19.59
CA GLU A 216 1.60 -16.68 -20.53
C GLU A 216 1.72 -18.21 -20.53
N SER A 217 1.31 -18.83 -21.64
CA SER A 217 1.55 -20.25 -21.87
C SER A 217 2.87 -20.42 -22.62
N HIS A 218 3.87 -20.99 -21.96
CA HIS A 218 5.05 -21.49 -22.65
C HIS A 218 4.67 -22.77 -23.45
N ASP A 219 4.56 -22.64 -24.77
CA ASP A 219 4.56 -23.78 -25.69
C ASP A 219 5.94 -24.45 -25.62
N ASN A 220 5.95 -25.72 -25.17
CA ASN A 220 7.14 -26.57 -25.09
C ASN A 220 7.67 -26.99 -26.47
#